data_AF-A0A964TLK0-F1
#
_entry.id   AF-A0A964TLK0-F1
#
_cell.length_a   1.000
_cell.length_b   1.000
_cell.length_c   1.000
_cell.angle_alpha   90.00
_cell.angle_beta   90.00
_cell.angle_gamma   90.00
#
_symmetry.space_group_name_H-M   'P 1'
#
loop_
_entity.id
_entity.type
_entity.pdbx_description
1 polymer ?
#
loop_
_entity_poly.entity_id
_entity_poly.type
_entity_poly.pdbx_seq_one_letter_code
_entity_poly.pdbx_strand_id
1 'polypeptide(L)'
;MTEKEKKSGTKAESTGAEFQVEGSDKSKDAPVEEVDIPPTLVGYFGEDRASPSVFFKILRKNEVKRFRSTDQEAAAKLMLSKDPEAERLWGLMAQASPPEPVDAWMWGAAQSRLKEQLGEAFDPHDHDAGRIFKSVLRELSAGLGSEKKDDKRRTENILRIAICWLVEKRSLKTWQVAEQLSPILFKDLKTAARAAQRAVQKGRPGELRIAAAMAALGDQMIKVAEEEQARERHISNDLRHRLDDANRKIEKLRTELDDAKSTISEQEAAIANLEKTLAAERHHWGHDLTETRAEQRVLLGERLGPLLADAIDALEIDPPAPGIALRRVKAALSVIEEAKE
;
A
#
# COMPACT_ATOMS: atom_id res chain seq x y z
N MET A 1 -57.18 -29.10 60.37
CA MET A 1 -55.87 -29.52 60.90
C MET A 1 -54.83 -28.58 60.31
N THR A 2 -54.65 -27.32 60.74
CA THR A 2 -54.12 -26.75 62.01
C THR A 2 -52.75 -27.25 62.42
N GLU A 3 -51.73 -26.42 62.14
CA GLU A 3 -50.53 -26.07 62.93
C GLU A 3 -49.85 -24.95 62.11
N LYS A 4 -49.68 -23.67 62.49
CA LYS A 4 -49.71 -22.87 63.73
C LYS A 4 -48.50 -23.02 64.66
N GLU A 5 -47.39 -22.38 64.29
CA GLU A 5 -46.46 -21.72 65.23
C GLU A 5 -46.13 -20.32 64.69
N LYS A 6 -46.66 -19.23 65.28
CA LYS A 6 -46.31 -18.47 66.50
C LYS A 6 -45.09 -17.53 66.34
N LYS A 7 -45.43 -16.25 66.51
CA LYS A 7 -44.63 -15.02 66.49
C LYS A 7 -43.55 -14.98 67.58
N SER A 8 -42.50 -14.20 67.33
CA SER A 8 -42.01 -13.21 68.30
C SER A 8 -41.72 -11.90 67.58
N GLY A 9 -42.47 -10.86 67.94
CA GLY A 9 -42.16 -9.48 67.58
C GLY A 9 -41.39 -8.80 68.70
N THR A 10 -40.56 -7.84 68.34
CA THR A 10 -40.17 -6.75 69.24
C THR A 10 -40.41 -5.44 68.49
N LYS A 11 -41.43 -4.72 68.97
CA LYS A 11 -41.68 -3.30 68.68
C LYS A 11 -40.61 -2.48 69.41
N ALA A 12 -40.04 -1.50 68.74
CA ALA A 12 -39.71 -0.22 69.36
C ALA A 12 -40.39 0.86 68.52
N GLU A 13 -41.24 1.64 69.19
CA GLU A 13 -42.06 2.72 68.64
C GLU A 13 -41.27 4.03 68.55
N SER A 14 -41.69 4.85 67.58
CA SER A 14 -41.90 6.32 67.66
C SER A 14 -40.69 7.19 68.04
N THR A 15 -40.22 8.09 67.17
CA THR A 15 -40.87 9.32 66.70
C THR A 15 -40.22 9.72 65.35
N GLY A 16 -40.88 10.28 64.33
CA GLY A 16 -41.93 11.29 64.33
C GLY A 16 -41.38 12.53 63.61
N ALA A 17 -41.50 12.57 62.27
CA ALA A 17 -41.49 13.80 61.45
C ALA A 17 -42.17 13.49 60.10
N GLU A 18 -43.48 13.71 60.06
CA GLU A 18 -44.25 13.92 58.84
C GLU A 18 -43.90 15.27 58.19
N PHE A 19 -44.37 15.44 56.95
CA PHE A 19 -44.43 16.69 56.13
C PHE A 19 -43.13 17.02 55.36
N GLN A 20 -43.08 17.18 54.03
CA GLN A 20 -44.11 17.43 53.01
C GLN A 20 -43.76 16.69 51.71
N VAL A 21 -44.77 16.03 51.15
CA VAL A 21 -44.91 15.85 49.70
C VAL A 21 -45.51 17.15 49.17
N GLU A 22 -44.67 18.04 48.65
CA GLU A 22 -45.05 19.02 47.63
C GLU A 22 -44.50 18.44 46.31
N GLY A 23 -45.30 18.07 45.31
CA GLY A 23 -46.48 18.79 44.87
C GLY A 23 -46.06 19.98 44.01
N SER A 24 -45.38 19.74 42.87
CA SER A 24 -45.44 20.66 41.73
C SER A 24 -45.85 19.90 40.48
N ASP A 25 -46.99 19.22 40.57
CA ASP A 25 -47.87 19.09 39.43
C ASP A 25 -48.76 20.35 39.42
N LYS A 26 -48.91 20.96 38.23
CA LYS A 26 -49.50 22.30 37.96
C LYS A 26 -48.55 23.50 38.04
N SER A 27 -47.51 23.49 37.22
CA SER A 27 -47.27 24.67 36.37
C SER A 27 -47.93 24.42 35.01
N LYS A 28 -49.15 24.95 34.87
CA LYS A 28 -49.81 25.44 33.65
C LYS A 28 -49.11 24.96 32.36
N ASP A 29 -49.75 24.17 31.51
CA ASP A 29 -50.58 24.67 30.38
C ASP A 29 -50.51 26.20 30.19
N ALA A 30 -49.29 26.73 30.14
CA ALA A 30 -49.01 27.87 29.29
C ALA A 30 -48.95 27.28 27.88
N PRO A 31 -49.69 27.83 26.90
CA PRO A 31 -49.40 27.49 25.53
C PRO A 31 -47.91 27.81 25.35
N VAL A 32 -47.13 26.82 24.93
CA VAL A 32 -45.84 27.11 24.30
C VAL A 32 -46.20 28.17 23.28
N GLU A 33 -45.74 29.41 23.46
CA GLU A 33 -45.96 30.48 22.48
C GLU A 33 -45.58 29.86 21.14
N GLU A 34 -46.59 29.60 20.30
CA GLU A 34 -46.35 29.09 18.96
C GLU A 34 -45.62 30.22 18.28
N VAL A 35 -44.29 30.10 18.23
CA VAL A 35 -43.43 31.00 17.48
C VAL A 35 -43.90 30.89 16.04
N ASP A 36 -44.72 31.84 15.63
CA ASP A 36 -45.41 31.84 14.34
C ASP A 36 -44.45 32.37 13.28
N ILE A 37 -43.44 31.55 12.96
CA ILE A 37 -42.48 31.85 11.91
C ILE A 37 -42.98 31.29 10.57
N PRO A 38 -42.76 32.02 9.45
CA PRO A 38 -43.11 31.51 8.14
C PRO A 38 -42.33 30.22 7.84
N PRO A 39 -42.88 29.30 7.01
CA PRO A 39 -42.25 28.03 6.65
C PRO A 39 -41.10 28.21 5.64
N THR A 40 -40.20 29.15 5.91
CA THR A 40 -39.09 29.59 5.06
C THR A 40 -37.80 29.69 5.87
N LEU A 41 -36.66 29.66 5.19
CA LEU A 41 -35.36 29.82 5.83
C LEU A 41 -35.22 31.22 6.45
N VAL A 42 -35.74 32.24 5.77
CA VAL A 42 -35.82 33.60 6.32
C VAL A 42 -36.61 33.65 7.63
N GLY A 43 -37.71 32.88 7.74
CA GLY A 43 -38.46 32.74 8.98
C GLY A 43 -37.62 32.16 10.11
N TYR A 44 -36.83 31.13 9.83
CA TYR A 44 -35.97 30.48 10.83
C TYR A 44 -34.77 31.33 11.28
N PHE A 45 -34.15 32.07 10.36
CA PHE A 45 -33.02 32.97 10.66
C PHE A 45 -33.46 34.40 11.00
N GLY A 46 -34.76 34.65 11.08
CA GLY A 46 -35.37 35.93 11.41
C GLY A 46 -35.20 36.35 12.87
N GLU A 47 -35.97 37.35 13.28
CA GLU A 47 -35.90 37.92 14.63
C GLU A 47 -36.26 36.88 15.70
N ASP A 48 -37.31 36.10 15.45
CA ASP A 48 -37.80 35.10 16.38
C ASP A 48 -36.88 33.87 16.42
N ARG A 49 -36.41 33.53 17.64
CA ARG A 49 -35.57 32.35 17.86
C ARG A 49 -36.44 31.11 17.96
N ALA A 50 -36.64 30.42 16.83
CA ALA A 50 -37.27 29.10 16.81
C ALA A 50 -36.25 27.98 17.03
N SER A 51 -36.64 26.92 17.73
CA SER A 51 -35.85 25.68 17.78
C SER A 51 -35.93 24.92 16.45
N PRO A 52 -34.90 24.13 16.07
CA PRO A 52 -34.93 23.28 14.88
C PRO A 52 -36.17 22.38 14.82
N SER A 53 -36.56 21.80 15.96
CA SER A 53 -37.73 20.91 16.07
C SER A 53 -39.05 21.63 15.78
N VAL A 54 -39.20 22.87 16.24
CA VAL A 54 -40.39 23.71 15.96
C VAL A 54 -40.42 24.05 14.47
N PHE A 55 -39.30 24.48 13.91
CA PHE A 55 -39.19 24.76 12.48
C PHE A 55 -39.53 23.54 11.61
N PHE A 56 -39.03 22.35 11.98
CA PHE A 56 -39.33 21.13 11.24
C PHE A 56 -40.81 20.74 11.31
N LYS A 57 -41.48 20.97 12.44
CA LYS A 57 -42.94 20.77 12.54
C LYS A 57 -43.68 21.71 11.58
N ILE A 58 -43.27 22.97 11.50
CA ILE A 58 -43.84 23.97 10.60
C ILE A 58 -43.64 23.57 9.13
N LEU A 59 -42.43 23.15 8.74
CA LEU A 59 -42.16 22.71 7.36
C LEU A 59 -43.00 21.49 6.96
N ARG A 60 -43.16 20.52 7.87
CA ARG A 60 -43.99 19.33 7.63
C ARG A 60 -45.47 19.68 7.53
N LYS A 61 -45.97 20.55 8.41
CA LYS A 61 -47.37 21.03 8.40
C LYS A 61 -47.71 21.77 7.09
N ASN A 62 -46.74 22.47 6.51
CA ASN A 62 -46.90 23.22 5.27
C ASN A 62 -46.41 22.47 4.02
N GLU A 63 -46.10 21.16 4.13
CA GLU A 63 -45.65 20.29 3.03
C GLU A 63 -44.53 20.89 2.16
N VAL A 64 -43.58 21.60 2.79
CA VAL A 64 -42.48 22.24 2.06
C VAL A 64 -41.57 21.16 1.48
N LYS A 65 -41.47 21.11 0.14
CA LYS A 65 -40.59 20.16 -0.56
C LYS A 65 -39.22 20.73 -0.92
N ARG A 66 -39.12 22.05 -1.14
CA ARG A 66 -37.88 22.73 -1.50
C ARG A 66 -37.93 24.22 -1.17
N PHE A 67 -36.81 24.79 -0.73
CA PHE A 67 -36.67 26.24 -0.55
C PHE A 67 -36.39 26.94 -1.88
N ARG A 68 -37.01 28.11 -2.09
CA ARG A 68 -36.78 28.97 -3.27
C ARG A 68 -35.37 29.58 -3.21
N SER A 69 -34.75 29.83 -4.35
CA SER A 69 -33.41 30.46 -4.41
C SER A 69 -33.37 31.82 -3.69
N THR A 70 -34.42 32.63 -3.88
CA THR A 70 -34.56 33.94 -3.22
C THR A 70 -34.62 33.83 -1.70
N ASP A 71 -35.25 32.79 -1.16
CA ASP A 71 -35.31 32.52 0.29
C ASP A 71 -33.93 32.07 0.81
N GLN A 72 -33.21 31.23 0.06
CA GLN A 72 -31.87 30.78 0.41
C GLN A 72 -30.87 31.95 0.45
N GLU A 73 -30.90 32.84 -0.54
CA GLU A 73 -30.03 34.02 -0.60
C GLU A 73 -30.35 35.03 0.52
N ALA A 74 -31.64 35.24 0.80
CA ALA A 74 -32.07 36.12 1.89
C ALA A 74 -31.68 35.55 3.26
N ALA A 75 -31.84 34.23 3.46
CA ALA A 75 -31.40 33.55 4.67
C ALA A 75 -29.88 33.64 4.85
N ALA A 76 -29.10 33.48 3.78
CA ALA A 76 -27.65 33.64 3.84
C ALA A 76 -27.23 35.04 4.34
N LYS A 77 -27.91 36.10 3.88
CA LYS A 77 -27.68 37.47 4.39
C LYS A 77 -28.07 37.64 5.85
N LEU A 78 -29.18 37.03 6.28
CA LEU A 78 -29.63 37.07 7.67
C LEU A 78 -28.70 36.30 8.61
N MET A 79 -28.15 35.18 8.17
CA MET A 79 -27.18 34.39 8.96
C MET A 79 -25.95 35.22 9.37
N LEU A 80 -25.51 36.18 8.53
CA LEU A 80 -24.37 37.04 8.85
C LEU A 80 -24.62 37.93 10.08
N SER A 81 -25.84 38.46 10.19
CA SER A 81 -26.20 39.44 11.22
C SER A 81 -26.94 38.82 12.41
N LYS A 82 -27.73 37.78 12.20
CA LYS A 82 -28.60 37.16 13.22
C LYS A 82 -28.10 35.80 13.74
N ASP A 83 -27.10 35.21 13.10
CA ASP A 83 -26.42 33.97 13.55
C ASP A 83 -24.88 34.08 13.54
N PRO A 84 -24.28 35.10 14.20
CA PRO A 84 -22.83 35.30 14.18
C PRO A 84 -22.05 34.15 14.81
N GLU A 85 -22.63 33.44 15.78
CA GLU A 85 -22.02 32.29 16.44
C GLU A 85 -22.25 30.96 15.70
N ALA A 86 -22.97 30.98 14.56
CA ALA A 86 -23.37 29.80 13.81
C ALA A 86 -24.17 28.76 14.63
N GLU A 87 -24.85 29.20 15.69
CA GLU A 87 -25.62 28.35 16.59
C GLU A 87 -26.87 27.80 15.88
N ARG A 88 -27.58 28.64 15.12
CA ARG A 88 -28.80 28.22 14.43
C ARG A 88 -28.47 27.24 13.30
N LEU A 89 -27.43 27.53 12.51
CA LEU A 89 -26.96 26.61 11.47
C LEU A 89 -26.53 25.26 12.06
N TRP A 90 -25.72 25.26 13.13
CA TRP A 90 -25.34 24.03 13.82
C TRP A 90 -26.57 23.29 14.37
N GLY A 91 -27.54 24.01 14.92
CA GLY A 91 -28.79 23.44 15.44
C GLY A 91 -29.58 22.65 14.40
N LEU A 92 -29.57 23.07 13.13
CA LEU A 92 -30.18 22.34 12.02
C LEU A 92 -29.36 21.09 11.64
N MET A 93 -28.03 21.23 11.56
CA MET A 93 -27.13 20.13 11.17
C MET A 93 -26.99 19.04 12.24
N ALA A 94 -27.13 19.38 13.51
CA ALA A 94 -27.02 18.44 14.62
C ALA A 94 -28.21 17.47 14.74
N GLN A 95 -29.25 17.64 13.91
CA GLN A 95 -30.44 16.79 13.95
C GLN A 95 -30.17 15.48 13.21
N ALA A 96 -30.51 14.35 13.82
CA ALA A 96 -30.26 13.03 13.23
C ALA A 96 -31.10 12.74 11.96
N SER A 97 -32.24 13.42 11.81
CA SER A 97 -33.14 13.25 10.66
C SER A 97 -33.82 14.59 10.32
N PRO A 98 -33.08 15.50 9.67
CA PRO A 98 -33.67 16.75 9.17
C PRO A 98 -34.65 16.45 8.02
N PRO A 99 -35.70 17.28 7.82
CA PRO A 99 -36.53 17.20 6.63
C PRO A 99 -35.70 17.33 5.35
N GLU A 100 -36.06 16.58 4.30
CA GLU A 100 -35.40 16.60 2.98
C GLU A 100 -35.04 18.00 2.44
N PRO A 101 -35.93 19.01 2.43
CA PRO A 101 -35.56 20.35 1.96
C PRO A 101 -34.44 21.01 2.78
N VAL A 102 -34.37 20.72 4.09
CA VAL A 102 -33.33 21.24 4.98
C VAL A 102 -32.04 20.48 4.76
N ASP A 103 -32.10 19.16 4.64
CA ASP A 103 -30.92 18.33 4.34
C ASP A 103 -30.27 18.75 3.02
N ALA A 104 -31.06 18.90 1.95
CA ALA A 104 -30.54 19.31 0.64
C ALA A 104 -29.87 20.70 0.67
N TRP A 105 -30.40 21.63 1.47
CA TRP A 105 -29.89 23.00 1.55
C TRP A 105 -28.70 23.17 2.50
N MET A 106 -28.71 22.52 3.66
CA MET A 106 -27.78 22.80 4.77
C MET A 106 -26.32 22.59 4.37
N TRP A 107 -26.03 21.66 3.47
CA TRP A 107 -24.66 21.35 3.07
C TRP A 107 -24.01 22.48 2.26
N GLY A 108 -24.76 23.12 1.37
CA GLY A 108 -24.29 24.30 0.63
C GLY A 108 -24.15 25.52 1.54
N ALA A 109 -25.08 25.69 2.49
CA ALA A 109 -25.01 26.76 3.49
C ALA A 109 -23.80 26.59 4.42
N ALA A 110 -23.54 25.37 4.89
CA ALA A 110 -22.38 25.03 5.70
C ALA A 110 -21.07 25.31 4.96
N GLN A 111 -20.94 24.84 3.71
CA GLN A 111 -19.75 25.10 2.90
C GLN A 111 -19.51 26.60 2.68
N SER A 112 -20.56 27.36 2.41
CA SER A 112 -20.48 28.81 2.22
C SER A 112 -20.05 29.53 3.50
N ARG A 113 -20.63 29.12 4.64
CA ARG A 113 -20.29 29.66 5.96
C ARG A 113 -18.86 29.33 6.35
N LEU A 114 -18.39 28.10 6.12
CA LEU A 114 -17.01 27.70 6.37
C LEU A 114 -16.03 28.51 5.52
N LYS A 115 -16.31 28.67 4.22
CA LYS A 115 -15.47 29.47 3.32
C LYS A 115 -15.39 30.94 3.73
N GLU A 116 -16.50 31.53 4.15
CA GLU A 116 -16.53 32.92 4.64
C GLU A 116 -15.70 33.09 5.92
N GLN A 117 -15.78 32.13 6.86
CA GLN A 117 -15.18 32.25 8.18
C GLN A 117 -13.71 31.83 8.23
N LEU A 118 -13.30 30.90 7.36
CA LEU A 118 -11.97 30.28 7.36
C LEU A 118 -11.12 30.70 6.15
N GLY A 119 -11.73 31.33 5.14
CA GLY A 119 -11.02 31.76 3.93
C GLY A 119 -10.28 30.61 3.24
N GLU A 120 -8.99 30.80 3.00
CA GLU A 120 -8.11 29.82 2.35
C GLU A 120 -7.84 28.57 3.20
N ALA A 121 -8.07 28.62 4.52
CA ALA A 121 -7.89 27.45 5.39
C ALA A 121 -8.92 26.34 5.11
N PHE A 122 -10.02 26.66 4.42
CA PHE A 122 -11.03 25.72 3.99
C PHE A 122 -11.11 25.66 2.45
N ASP A 123 -10.37 24.72 1.86
CA ASP A 123 -10.54 24.36 0.45
C ASP A 123 -11.41 23.10 0.30
N PRO A 124 -12.69 23.23 -0.11
CA PRO A 124 -13.56 22.08 -0.29
C PRO A 124 -13.18 21.19 -1.49
N HIS A 125 -12.26 21.63 -2.36
CA HIS A 125 -11.84 20.88 -3.54
C HIS A 125 -10.58 20.05 -3.32
N ASP A 126 -9.85 20.26 -2.21
CA ASP A 126 -8.71 19.41 -1.85
C ASP A 126 -9.15 17.94 -1.79
N HIS A 127 -8.33 17.04 -2.31
CA HIS A 127 -8.62 15.61 -2.35
C HIS A 127 -8.54 14.95 -0.96
N ASP A 128 -7.73 15.49 -0.05
CA ASP A 128 -7.50 14.91 1.28
C ASP A 128 -8.33 15.63 2.36
N ALA A 129 -9.43 14.99 2.78
CA ALA A 129 -10.30 15.50 3.85
C ALA A 129 -9.56 15.69 5.19
N GLY A 130 -8.56 14.85 5.46
CA GLY A 130 -7.73 14.95 6.66
C GLY A 130 -6.84 16.18 6.63
N ARG A 131 -6.35 16.57 5.45
CA ARG A 131 -5.59 17.81 5.24
C ARG A 131 -6.47 19.05 5.41
N ILE A 132 -7.68 19.05 4.84
CA ILE A 132 -8.66 20.12 5.06
C ILE A 132 -8.89 20.28 6.57
N PHE A 133 -9.17 19.17 7.27
CA PHE A 133 -9.41 19.22 8.72
C PHE A 133 -8.24 19.80 9.50
N LYS A 134 -7.00 19.41 9.19
CA LYS A 134 -5.79 19.99 9.81
C LYS A 134 -5.68 21.50 9.59
N SER A 135 -5.96 21.98 8.38
CA SER A 135 -5.92 23.41 8.06
C SER A 135 -6.99 24.20 8.82
N VAL A 136 -8.22 23.69 8.85
CA VAL A 136 -9.33 24.26 9.63
C VAL A 136 -8.97 24.31 11.12
N LEU A 137 -8.42 23.23 11.64
CA LEU A 137 -8.10 23.10 13.05
C LEU A 137 -6.97 24.06 13.46
N ARG A 138 -5.97 24.25 12.60
CA ARG A 138 -4.89 25.23 12.79
C ARG A 138 -5.47 26.65 12.88
N GLU A 139 -6.38 27.01 11.99
CA GLU A 139 -7.02 28.33 11.96
C GLU A 139 -7.87 28.58 13.23
N LEU A 140 -8.63 27.56 13.66
CA LEU A 140 -9.52 27.67 14.81
C LEU A 140 -8.82 27.49 16.17
N SER A 141 -7.57 27.05 16.21
CA SER A 141 -6.85 26.69 17.44
C SER A 141 -6.82 27.81 18.48
N ALA A 142 -6.56 29.04 18.06
CA ALA A 142 -6.55 30.21 18.95
C ALA A 142 -7.94 30.52 19.52
N GLY A 143 -8.99 30.37 18.70
CA GLY A 143 -10.37 30.60 19.12
C GLY A 143 -10.87 29.58 20.14
N LEU A 144 -10.43 28.31 20.04
CA LEU A 144 -10.80 27.25 20.97
C LEU A 144 -10.23 27.48 22.38
N GLY A 145 -9.08 28.16 22.45
CA GLY A 145 -8.42 28.58 23.69
C GLY A 145 -8.85 29.96 24.20
N SER A 146 -9.74 30.66 23.50
CA SER A 146 -10.14 32.02 23.86
C SER A 146 -10.84 32.09 25.21
N GLU A 147 -10.53 33.12 26.01
CA GLU A 147 -11.22 33.42 27.27
C GLU A 147 -12.60 34.06 27.05
N LYS A 148 -12.80 34.68 25.88
CA LYS A 148 -14.09 35.27 25.50
C LYS A 148 -15.07 34.15 25.14
N LYS A 149 -16.14 34.03 25.92
CA LYS A 149 -17.15 32.97 25.77
C LYS A 149 -17.75 32.94 24.36
N ASP A 150 -18.09 34.10 23.81
CA ASP A 150 -18.77 34.19 22.51
C ASP A 150 -17.82 33.78 21.36
N ASP A 151 -16.57 34.22 21.40
CA ASP A 151 -15.54 33.82 20.42
C ASP A 151 -15.26 32.32 20.49
N LYS A 152 -15.15 31.78 21.71
CA LYS A 152 -14.96 30.34 21.92
C LYS A 152 -16.15 29.54 21.39
N ARG A 153 -17.38 29.98 21.70
CA ARG A 153 -18.62 29.32 21.28
C ARG A 153 -18.78 29.35 19.76
N ARG A 154 -18.53 30.49 19.12
CA ARG A 154 -18.47 30.64 17.65
C ARG A 154 -17.46 29.65 17.06
N THR A 155 -16.24 29.63 17.59
CA THR A 155 -15.17 28.74 17.10
C THR A 155 -15.56 27.27 17.23
N GLU A 156 -16.13 26.87 18.37
CA GLU A 156 -16.62 25.50 18.59
C GLU A 156 -17.74 25.12 17.61
N ASN A 157 -18.69 26.01 17.35
CA ASN A 157 -19.77 25.75 16.40
C ASN A 157 -19.25 25.64 14.96
N ILE A 158 -18.33 26.52 14.55
CA ILE A 158 -17.68 26.44 13.22
C ILE A 158 -16.90 25.13 13.09
N LEU A 159 -16.16 24.73 14.13
CA LEU A 159 -15.46 23.44 14.15
C LEU A 159 -16.43 22.26 14.00
N ARG A 160 -17.57 22.28 14.71
CA ARG A 160 -18.59 21.23 14.62
C ARG A 160 -19.23 21.15 13.24
N ILE A 161 -19.53 22.29 12.63
CA ILE A 161 -20.02 22.38 11.25
C ILE A 161 -18.99 21.78 10.28
N ALA A 162 -17.71 22.14 10.43
CA ALA A 162 -16.64 21.60 9.61
C ALA A 162 -16.51 20.07 9.75
N ILE A 163 -16.51 19.56 10.98
CA ILE A 163 -16.45 18.12 11.25
C ILE A 163 -17.64 17.40 10.61
N CYS A 164 -18.86 17.89 10.84
CA CYS A 164 -20.07 17.28 10.28
C CYS A 164 -20.03 17.26 8.75
N TRP A 165 -19.67 18.38 8.11
CA TRP A 165 -19.54 18.43 6.66
C TRP A 165 -18.44 17.49 6.12
N LEU A 166 -17.28 17.43 6.77
CA LEU A 166 -16.17 16.58 6.33
C LEU A 166 -16.47 15.08 6.51
N VAL A 167 -17.13 14.70 7.60
CA VAL A 167 -17.52 13.30 7.85
C VAL A 167 -18.59 12.86 6.83
N GLU A 168 -19.64 13.66 6.65
CA GLU A 168 -20.79 13.28 5.81
C GLU A 168 -20.54 13.46 4.30
N LYS A 169 -19.81 14.50 3.89
CA LYS A 169 -19.60 14.83 2.46
C LYS A 169 -18.23 14.46 1.92
N ARG A 170 -17.23 14.28 2.78
CA ARG A 170 -15.86 13.96 2.39
C ARG A 170 -15.34 12.67 3.00
N SER A 171 -16.20 11.91 3.69
CA SER A 171 -15.88 10.62 4.32
C SER A 171 -14.67 10.67 5.25
N LEU A 172 -14.46 11.80 5.94
CA LEU A 172 -13.43 11.91 6.97
C LEU A 172 -13.72 10.88 8.08
N LYS A 173 -12.73 10.06 8.43
CA LYS A 173 -12.93 9.03 9.45
C LYS A 173 -13.03 9.68 10.83
N THR A 174 -14.01 9.29 11.63
CA THR A 174 -14.27 9.84 12.97
C THR A 174 -13.08 9.71 13.93
N TRP A 175 -12.26 8.67 13.78
CA TRP A 175 -11.05 8.51 14.58
C TRP A 175 -9.96 9.53 14.20
N GLN A 176 -9.85 9.93 12.93
CA GLN A 176 -8.89 10.96 12.49
C GLN A 176 -9.26 12.31 13.10
N VAL A 177 -10.56 12.57 13.27
CA VAL A 177 -11.06 13.74 14.00
C VAL A 177 -10.61 13.70 15.46
N ALA A 178 -10.85 12.57 16.14
CA ALA A 178 -10.46 12.41 17.55
C ALA A 178 -8.94 12.49 17.76
N GLU A 179 -8.15 11.88 16.87
CA GLU A 179 -6.68 11.92 16.88
C GLU A 179 -6.17 13.36 16.76
N GLN A 180 -6.69 14.13 15.80
CA GLN A 180 -6.23 15.50 15.58
C GLN A 180 -6.75 16.49 16.63
N LEU A 181 -7.92 16.26 17.23
CA LEU A 181 -8.44 17.09 18.31
C LEU A 181 -7.77 16.84 19.66
N SER A 182 -7.29 15.63 19.91
CA SER A 182 -6.73 15.23 21.20
C SER A 182 -5.62 16.18 21.72
N PRO A 183 -4.61 16.58 20.91
CA PRO A 183 -3.55 17.50 21.35
C PRO A 183 -4.04 18.91 21.67
N ILE A 184 -5.19 19.32 21.13
CA ILE A 184 -5.75 20.66 21.34
C ILE A 184 -6.64 20.67 22.58
N LEU A 185 -7.43 19.62 22.78
CA LEU A 185 -8.34 19.51 23.91
C LEU A 185 -7.64 19.05 25.19
N PHE A 186 -6.54 18.31 25.07
CA PHE A 186 -5.82 17.73 26.21
C PHE A 186 -4.33 18.05 26.12
N LYS A 187 -3.77 18.53 27.25
CA LYS A 187 -2.34 18.82 27.38
C LYS A 187 -1.48 17.55 27.30
N ASP A 188 -2.00 16.44 27.83
CA ASP A 188 -1.32 15.15 27.83
C ASP A 188 -2.33 13.98 27.80
N LEU A 189 -1.81 12.80 27.44
CA LEU A 189 -2.60 11.57 27.40
C LEU A 189 -3.15 11.19 28.78
N LYS A 190 -2.44 11.51 29.87
CA LYS A 190 -2.89 11.22 31.24
C LYS A 190 -4.17 11.97 31.59
N THR A 191 -4.35 13.18 31.08
CA THR A 191 -5.52 14.03 31.30
C THR A 191 -6.69 13.54 30.46
N ALA A 192 -6.43 13.19 29.20
CA ALA A 192 -7.41 12.53 28.34
C ALA A 192 -7.92 11.21 28.95
N ALA A 193 -7.01 10.35 29.41
CA ALA A 193 -7.34 9.08 30.05
C ALA A 193 -8.18 9.27 31.32
N ARG A 194 -7.82 10.24 32.18
CA ARG A 194 -8.61 10.58 33.38
C ARG A 194 -10.01 11.09 33.02
N ALA A 195 -10.14 11.88 31.94
CA ALA A 195 -11.44 12.37 31.47
C ALA A 195 -12.31 11.22 30.96
N ALA A 196 -11.76 10.34 30.12
CA ALA A 196 -12.44 9.14 29.63
C ALA A 196 -12.87 8.21 30.78
N GLN A 197 -11.97 7.97 31.75
CA GLN A 197 -12.28 7.16 32.93
C GLN A 197 -13.43 7.76 33.75
N ARG A 198 -13.45 9.08 33.96
CA ARG A 198 -14.57 9.74 34.65
C ARG A 198 -15.88 9.62 33.87
N ALA A 199 -15.86 9.77 32.54
CA ALA A 199 -17.04 9.62 31.71
C ALA A 199 -17.64 8.20 31.83
N VAL A 200 -16.79 7.18 31.98
CA VAL A 200 -17.25 5.79 32.18
C VAL A 200 -17.73 5.54 33.61
N GLN A 201 -17.00 6.03 34.63
CA GLN A 201 -17.31 5.71 36.03
C GLN A 201 -18.45 6.54 36.62
N LYS A 202 -18.55 7.82 36.23
CA LYS A 202 -19.43 8.82 36.85
C LYS A 202 -20.17 9.69 35.82
N GLY A 203 -19.98 9.42 34.53
CA GLY A 203 -20.61 10.21 33.48
C GLY A 203 -22.11 9.96 33.40
N ARG A 204 -22.81 10.87 32.73
CA ARG A 204 -24.24 10.69 32.40
C ARG A 204 -24.40 9.47 31.49
N PRO A 205 -25.59 8.82 31.42
CA PRO A 205 -25.79 7.66 30.56
C PRO A 205 -25.40 7.87 29.09
N GLY A 206 -25.58 9.08 28.55
CA GLY A 206 -25.13 9.44 27.20
C GLY A 206 -23.60 9.46 27.06
N GLU A 207 -22.89 10.01 28.04
CA GLU A 207 -21.41 10.06 28.06
C GLU A 207 -20.82 8.66 28.18
N LEU A 208 -21.41 7.80 29.03
CA LEU A 208 -21.03 6.39 29.15
C LEU A 208 -21.19 5.66 27.80
N ARG A 209 -22.34 5.82 27.12
CA ARG A 209 -22.58 5.18 25.81
C ARG A 209 -21.59 5.65 24.76
N ILE A 210 -21.32 6.96 24.68
CA ILE A 210 -20.35 7.51 23.73
C ILE A 210 -18.94 7.02 24.04
N ALA A 211 -18.53 7.00 25.31
CA ALA A 211 -17.22 6.48 25.72
C ALA A 211 -17.06 4.99 25.39
N ALA A 212 -18.10 4.18 25.63
CA ALA A 212 -18.11 2.77 25.26
C ALA A 212 -18.04 2.57 23.73
N ALA A 213 -18.78 3.36 22.95
CA ALA A 213 -18.73 3.32 21.49
C ALA A 213 -17.34 3.69 20.95
N MET A 214 -16.72 4.74 21.49
CA MET A 214 -15.36 5.13 21.11
C MET A 214 -14.32 4.07 21.50
N ALA A 215 -14.47 3.42 22.66
CA ALA A 215 -13.59 2.32 23.06
C ALA A 215 -13.73 1.11 22.13
N ALA A 216 -14.96 0.76 21.72
CA ALA A 216 -15.20 -0.33 20.77
C ALA A 216 -14.61 -0.02 19.38
N LEU A 217 -14.74 1.23 18.90
CA LEU A 217 -14.09 1.67 17.66
C LEU A 217 -12.56 1.59 17.76
N GLY A 218 -11.99 2.01 18.89
CA GLY A 218 -10.55 1.89 19.15
C GLY A 218 -10.06 0.44 19.14
N ASP A 219 -10.78 -0.46 19.83
CA ASP A 219 -10.47 -1.89 19.85
C ASP A 219 -10.52 -2.53 18.46
N GLN A 220 -11.53 -2.17 17.66
CA GLN A 220 -11.63 -2.64 16.28
C GLN A 220 -10.46 -2.17 15.42
N MET A 221 -10.00 -0.93 15.58
CA MET A 221 -8.83 -0.43 14.85
C MET A 221 -7.55 -1.15 15.24
N ILE A 222 -7.36 -1.45 16.53
CA ILE A 222 -6.21 -2.22 17.02
C ILE A 222 -6.22 -3.61 16.38
N LYS A 223 -7.36 -4.30 16.38
CA LYS A 223 -7.50 -5.62 15.74
C LYS A 223 -7.14 -5.59 14.26
N VAL A 224 -7.66 -4.61 13.51
CA VAL A 224 -7.33 -4.46 12.08
C VAL A 224 -5.83 -4.21 11.88
N ALA A 225 -5.21 -3.38 12.73
CA ALA A 225 -3.77 -3.12 12.66
C ALA A 225 -2.93 -4.36 13.00
N GLU A 226 -3.35 -5.17 13.97
CA GLU A 226 -2.71 -6.44 14.32
C GLU A 226 -2.83 -7.46 13.17
N GLU A 227 -3.99 -7.56 12.53
CA GLU A 227 -4.22 -8.42 11.36
C GLU A 227 -3.39 -7.98 10.14
N GLU A 228 -3.26 -6.67 9.90
CA GLU A 228 -2.41 -6.13 8.84
C GLU A 228 -0.93 -6.41 9.12
N GLN A 229 -0.47 -6.19 10.34
CA GLN A 229 0.89 -6.51 10.75
C GLN A 229 1.18 -8.02 10.64
N ALA A 230 0.22 -8.88 10.99
CA ALA A 230 0.36 -10.33 10.84
C ALA A 230 0.48 -10.74 9.36
N ARG A 231 -0.31 -10.12 8.47
CA ARG A 231 -0.21 -10.31 7.01
C ARG A 231 1.14 -9.86 6.48
N GLU A 232 1.63 -8.68 6.88
CA GLU A 232 2.95 -8.19 6.49
C GLU A 232 4.07 -9.12 6.94
N ARG A 233 4.01 -9.64 8.17
CA ARG A 233 4.98 -10.64 8.66
C ARG A 233 4.96 -11.91 7.81
N HIS A 234 3.77 -12.38 7.44
CA HIS A 234 3.64 -13.57 6.60
C HIS A 234 4.23 -13.35 5.21
N ILE A 235 3.97 -12.20 4.58
CA ILE A 235 4.53 -11.82 3.27
C ILE A 235 6.06 -11.68 3.37
N SER A 236 6.56 -11.03 4.43
CA SER A 236 7.99 -10.87 4.66
C SER A 236 8.71 -12.21 4.79
N ASN A 237 8.13 -13.15 5.55
CA ASN A 237 8.69 -14.49 5.70
C ASN A 237 8.67 -15.28 4.37
N ASP A 238 7.58 -15.19 3.59
CA ASP A 238 7.51 -15.82 2.26
C ASP A 238 8.58 -15.27 1.31
N LEU A 239 8.75 -13.94 1.27
CA LEU A 239 9.78 -13.29 0.45
C LEU A 239 11.19 -13.70 0.87
N ARG A 240 11.46 -13.87 2.16
CA ARG A 240 12.74 -14.39 2.66
C ARG A 240 13.00 -15.82 2.18
N HIS A 241 12.02 -16.71 2.29
CA HIS A 241 12.16 -18.08 1.79
C HIS A 241 12.41 -18.11 0.28
N ARG A 242 11.69 -17.31 -0.50
CA ARG A 242 11.91 -17.19 -1.95
C ARG A 242 13.29 -16.65 -2.30
N LEU A 243 13.80 -15.70 -1.50
CA LEU A 243 15.15 -15.16 -1.65
C LEU A 243 16.22 -16.21 -1.33
N ASP A 244 16.04 -16.99 -0.26
CA ASP A 244 16.93 -18.10 0.09
C ASP A 244 16.96 -19.17 -1.00
N ASP A 245 15.80 -19.54 -1.56
CA ASP A 245 15.72 -20.52 -2.66
C ASP A 245 16.35 -19.99 -3.95
N ALA A 246 16.15 -18.70 -4.27
CA ALA A 246 16.83 -18.06 -5.40
C ALA A 246 18.35 -18.05 -5.21
N ASN A 247 18.84 -17.73 -4.01
CA ASN A 247 20.26 -17.76 -3.68
C ASN A 247 20.85 -19.17 -3.80
N ARG A 248 20.15 -20.20 -3.31
CA ARG A 248 20.55 -21.61 -3.48
C ARG A 248 20.64 -21.99 -4.96
N LYS A 249 19.70 -21.53 -5.79
CA LYS A 249 19.72 -21.78 -7.23
C LYS A 249 20.88 -21.05 -7.92
N ILE A 250 21.18 -19.82 -7.52
CA ILE A 250 22.34 -19.07 -8.01
C ILE A 250 23.62 -19.81 -7.65
N GLU A 251 23.78 -20.27 -6.41
CA GLU A 251 24.96 -21.04 -6.01
C GLU A 251 25.10 -22.35 -6.79
N LYS A 252 24.00 -23.10 -6.99
CA LYS A 252 24.03 -24.30 -7.83
C LYS A 252 24.44 -24.02 -9.28
N LEU A 253 23.93 -22.94 -9.87
CA LEU A 253 24.29 -22.54 -11.23
C LEU A 253 25.75 -22.07 -11.32
N ARG A 254 26.28 -21.42 -10.27
CA ARG A 254 27.70 -21.05 -10.20
C ARG A 254 28.59 -22.29 -10.18
N THR A 255 28.28 -23.27 -9.34
CA THR A 255 29.04 -24.53 -9.29
C THR A 255 28.98 -25.27 -10.62
N GLU A 256 27.80 -25.37 -11.24
CA GLU A 256 27.65 -26.00 -12.57
C GLU A 256 28.45 -25.27 -13.66
N LEU A 257 28.50 -23.94 -13.61
CA LEU A 257 29.25 -23.12 -14.54
C LEU A 257 30.76 -23.29 -14.37
N ASP A 258 31.25 -23.37 -13.13
CA ASP A 258 32.66 -23.60 -12.85
C ASP A 258 33.10 -25.02 -13.23
N ASP A 259 32.27 -26.04 -12.99
CA ASP A 259 32.50 -27.42 -13.45
C ASP A 259 32.56 -27.50 -14.99
N ALA A 260 31.64 -26.81 -15.67
CA ALA A 260 31.63 -26.75 -17.14
C ALA A 260 32.89 -26.06 -17.68
N LYS A 261 33.35 -24.98 -17.05
CA LYS A 261 34.62 -24.32 -17.42
C LYS A 261 35.83 -25.24 -17.23
N SER A 262 35.88 -26.00 -16.13
CA SER A 262 36.95 -26.98 -15.91
C SER A 262 36.97 -28.03 -17.01
N THR A 263 35.80 -28.56 -17.37
CA THR A 263 35.64 -29.56 -18.43
C THR A 263 36.10 -29.00 -19.79
N ILE A 264 35.74 -27.76 -20.12
CA ILE A 264 36.20 -27.10 -21.36
C ILE A 264 37.72 -26.98 -21.36
N SER A 265 38.33 -26.53 -20.26
CA SER A 265 39.79 -26.40 -20.17
C SER A 265 40.52 -27.73 -20.31
N GLU A 266 39.96 -28.82 -19.77
CA GLU A 266 40.49 -30.18 -19.93
C GLU A 266 40.40 -30.66 -21.38
N GLN A 267 39.26 -30.39 -22.04
CA GLN A 267 39.07 -30.73 -23.45
C GLN A 267 39.99 -29.91 -24.38
N GLU A 268 40.17 -28.62 -24.12
CA GLU A 268 41.11 -27.77 -24.87
C GLU A 268 42.54 -28.26 -24.73
N ALA A 269 42.95 -28.67 -23.52
CA ALA A 269 44.28 -29.27 -23.29
C ALA A 269 44.43 -30.61 -24.04
N ALA A 270 43.39 -31.44 -24.07
CA ALA A 270 43.39 -32.70 -24.81
C ALA A 270 43.48 -32.48 -26.32
N ILE A 271 42.73 -31.50 -26.87
CA ILE A 271 42.79 -31.11 -28.28
C ILE A 271 44.19 -30.63 -28.64
N ALA A 272 44.77 -29.72 -27.85
CA ALA A 272 46.12 -29.21 -28.10
C ALA A 272 47.18 -30.33 -28.08
N ASN A 273 47.02 -31.34 -27.21
CA ASN A 273 47.90 -32.49 -27.19
C ASN A 273 47.73 -33.37 -28.45
N LEU A 274 46.49 -33.62 -28.88
CA LEU A 274 46.20 -34.38 -30.10
C LEU A 274 46.71 -33.67 -31.37
N GLU A 275 46.60 -32.34 -31.43
CA GLU A 275 47.16 -31.55 -32.53
C GLU A 275 48.68 -31.66 -32.56
N LYS A 276 49.34 -31.65 -31.40
CA LYS A 276 50.79 -31.83 -31.29
C LYS A 276 51.22 -33.23 -31.73
N THR A 277 50.51 -34.29 -31.33
CA THR A 277 50.82 -35.66 -31.77
C THR A 277 50.62 -35.82 -33.27
N LEU A 278 49.54 -35.26 -33.82
CA LEU A 278 49.25 -35.31 -35.24
C LEU A 278 50.27 -34.53 -36.07
N ALA A 279 50.76 -33.39 -35.57
CA ALA A 279 51.85 -32.65 -36.20
C ALA A 279 53.17 -33.44 -36.18
N ALA A 280 53.50 -34.09 -35.06
CA ALA A 280 54.68 -34.95 -34.95
C ALA A 280 54.61 -36.14 -35.91
N GLU A 281 53.46 -36.83 -35.96
CA GLU A 281 53.23 -37.92 -36.92
C GLU A 281 53.38 -37.43 -38.36
N ARG A 282 52.74 -36.30 -38.74
CA ARG A 282 52.90 -35.72 -40.09
C ARG A 282 54.36 -35.45 -40.44
N HIS A 283 55.15 -34.98 -39.48
CA HIS A 283 56.59 -34.77 -39.70
C HIS A 283 57.33 -36.09 -39.90
N HIS A 284 57.03 -37.12 -39.10
CA HIS A 284 57.58 -38.47 -39.28
C HIS A 284 57.22 -39.06 -40.64
N TRP A 285 55.94 -39.06 -41.01
CA TRP A 285 55.48 -39.49 -42.33
C TRP A 285 56.14 -38.72 -43.48
N GLY A 286 56.35 -37.41 -43.31
CA GLY A 286 57.07 -36.59 -44.27
C GLY A 286 58.53 -37.02 -44.43
N HIS A 287 59.21 -37.29 -43.32
CA HIS A 287 60.59 -37.79 -43.32
C HIS A 287 60.68 -39.16 -43.98
N ASP A 288 59.85 -40.12 -43.57
CA ASP A 288 59.83 -41.48 -44.10
C ASP A 288 59.54 -41.47 -45.62
N LEU A 289 58.65 -40.59 -46.08
CA LEU A 289 58.37 -40.43 -47.51
C LEU A 289 59.57 -39.84 -48.26
N THR A 290 60.30 -38.88 -47.67
CA THR A 290 61.51 -38.33 -48.29
C THR A 290 62.65 -39.35 -48.32
N GLU A 291 62.78 -40.17 -47.28
CA GLU A 291 63.79 -41.23 -47.16
C GLU A 291 63.52 -42.32 -48.19
N THR A 292 62.31 -42.87 -48.23
CA THR A 292 61.90 -43.86 -49.25
C THR A 292 62.05 -43.32 -50.68
N ARG A 293 61.75 -42.04 -50.92
CA ARG A 293 61.97 -41.41 -52.24
C ARG A 293 63.46 -41.27 -52.57
N ALA A 294 64.30 -40.96 -51.59
CA ALA A 294 65.75 -40.89 -51.76
C ALA A 294 66.33 -42.28 -52.05
N GLU A 295 65.91 -43.30 -51.31
CA GLU A 295 66.29 -44.70 -51.55
C GLU A 295 65.88 -45.17 -52.95
N GLN A 296 64.64 -44.89 -53.37
CA GLN A 296 64.18 -45.19 -54.73
C GLN A 296 65.00 -44.47 -55.79
N ARG A 297 65.37 -43.20 -55.56
CA ARG A 297 66.21 -42.43 -56.48
C ARG A 297 67.60 -43.04 -56.61
N VAL A 298 68.21 -43.49 -55.51
CA VAL A 298 69.50 -44.18 -55.51
C VAL A 298 69.39 -45.51 -56.25
N LEU A 299 68.36 -46.32 -55.96
CA LEU A 299 68.13 -47.60 -56.63
C LEU A 299 68.00 -47.41 -58.16
N LEU A 300 67.12 -46.50 -58.59
CA LEU A 300 66.84 -46.28 -60.01
C LEU A 300 67.99 -45.57 -60.72
N GLY A 301 68.50 -44.48 -60.14
CA GLY A 301 69.47 -43.60 -60.78
C GLY A 301 70.92 -44.09 -60.68
N GLU A 302 71.32 -44.60 -59.52
CA GLU A 302 72.73 -44.96 -59.27
C GLU A 302 73.01 -46.46 -59.45
N ARG A 303 72.06 -47.34 -59.12
CA ARG A 303 72.26 -48.80 -59.25
C ARG A 303 71.78 -49.35 -60.58
N LEU A 304 70.57 -48.99 -61.04
CA LEU A 304 69.97 -49.53 -62.27
C LEU A 304 70.33 -48.74 -63.52
N GLY A 305 70.33 -47.40 -63.44
CA GLY A 305 70.64 -46.49 -64.54
C GLY A 305 71.94 -46.83 -65.29
N PRO A 306 73.09 -46.97 -64.61
CA PRO A 306 74.36 -47.29 -65.25
C PRO A 306 74.38 -48.68 -65.89
N LEU A 307 73.72 -49.67 -65.28
CA LEU A 307 73.66 -51.03 -65.84
C LEU A 307 72.85 -51.07 -67.14
N LEU A 308 71.78 -50.27 -67.22
CA LEU A 308 70.97 -50.15 -68.43
C LEU A 308 71.65 -49.31 -69.50
N ALA A 309 72.32 -48.21 -69.11
CA ALA A 309 73.12 -47.40 -70.02
C ALA A 309 74.27 -48.21 -70.64
N ASP A 310 75.05 -48.95 -69.82
CA ASP A 310 76.09 -49.87 -70.27
C ASP A 310 75.55 -50.93 -71.23
N ALA A 311 74.32 -51.40 -71.01
CA ALA A 311 73.70 -52.40 -71.89
C ALA A 311 73.31 -51.81 -73.24
N ILE A 312 72.86 -50.55 -73.27
CA ILE A 312 72.57 -49.80 -74.50
C ILE A 312 73.88 -49.54 -75.25
N ASP A 313 74.89 -49.00 -74.57
CA ASP A 313 76.20 -48.72 -75.17
C ASP A 313 76.82 -49.99 -75.80
N ALA A 314 76.73 -51.13 -75.12
CA ALA A 314 77.21 -52.41 -75.63
C ALA A 314 76.48 -52.90 -76.90
N LEU A 315 75.24 -52.44 -77.15
CA LEU A 315 74.49 -52.72 -78.37
C LEU A 315 74.75 -51.68 -79.47
N GLU A 316 75.18 -50.48 -79.12
CA GLU A 316 75.45 -49.38 -80.06
C GLU A 316 76.90 -49.35 -80.59
N ILE A 317 77.85 -50.01 -79.91
CA ILE A 317 79.23 -50.18 -80.38
C ILE A 317 79.28 -51.14 -81.60
N ASP A 318 80.16 -50.89 -82.59
CA ASP A 318 80.33 -51.72 -83.79
C ASP A 318 81.67 -52.52 -83.76
N PRO A 319 81.64 -53.88 -83.82
CA PRO A 319 80.46 -54.73 -83.90
C PRO A 319 79.71 -54.85 -82.56
N PRO A 320 78.37 -54.95 -82.59
CA PRO A 320 77.54 -55.01 -81.38
C PRO A 320 77.91 -56.21 -80.51
N ALA A 321 77.91 -56.00 -79.19
CA ALA A 321 78.30 -56.98 -78.18
C ALA A 321 77.09 -57.47 -77.36
N PRO A 322 76.16 -58.24 -77.95
CA PRO A 322 74.90 -58.63 -77.32
C PRO A 322 75.10 -59.48 -76.06
N GLY A 323 76.20 -60.22 -75.95
CA GLY A 323 76.54 -61.00 -74.77
C GLY A 323 76.86 -60.14 -73.53
N ILE A 324 77.40 -58.94 -73.73
CA ILE A 324 77.69 -57.98 -72.66
C ILE A 324 76.39 -57.29 -72.23
N ALA A 325 75.58 -56.87 -73.19
CA ALA A 325 74.27 -56.28 -72.93
C ALA A 325 73.36 -57.24 -72.13
N LEU A 326 73.26 -58.51 -72.53
CA LEU A 326 72.48 -59.52 -71.80
C LEU A 326 72.99 -59.71 -70.36
N ARG A 327 74.30 -59.68 -70.14
CA ARG A 327 74.89 -59.83 -68.81
C ARG A 327 74.57 -58.64 -67.91
N ARG A 328 74.59 -57.42 -68.46
CA ARG A 328 74.23 -56.19 -67.74
C ARG A 328 72.75 -56.11 -67.40
N VAL A 329 71.87 -56.53 -68.32
CA VAL A 329 70.43 -56.65 -68.04
C VAL A 329 70.15 -57.71 -66.96
N LYS A 330 70.85 -58.86 -66.99
CA LYS A 330 70.75 -59.87 -65.92
C LYS A 330 71.24 -59.34 -64.57
N ALA A 331 72.31 -58.54 -64.55
CA ALA A 331 72.78 -57.89 -63.33
C ALA A 331 71.76 -56.87 -62.78
N ALA A 332 71.11 -56.09 -63.66
CA ALA A 332 70.03 -55.19 -63.27
C ALA A 332 68.82 -55.95 -62.68
N LEU A 333 68.46 -57.09 -63.27
CA LEU A 333 67.41 -57.97 -62.70
C LEU A 333 67.79 -58.51 -61.32
N SER A 334 69.06 -58.88 -61.10
CA SER A 334 69.54 -59.30 -59.77
C SER A 334 69.42 -58.18 -58.74
N VAL A 335 69.77 -56.95 -59.10
CA VAL A 335 69.63 -55.76 -58.23
C VAL A 335 68.17 -55.48 -57.89
N ILE A 336 67.23 -55.73 -58.81
CA ILE A 336 65.79 -55.59 -58.55
C ILE A 336 65.30 -56.68 -57.58
N GLU A 337 65.74 -57.93 -57.73
CA GLU A 337 65.38 -59.01 -56.81
C GLU A 337 65.94 -58.79 -55.40
N GLU A 338 67.19 -58.33 -55.27
CA GLU A 338 67.78 -57.96 -53.98
C GLU A 338 67.05 -56.79 -53.30
N ALA A 339 66.45 -55.87 -54.07
CA ALA A 339 65.71 -54.74 -53.53
C ALA A 339 64.25 -55.07 -53.13
N LYS A 340 63.77 -56.30 -53.39
CA LYS A 340 62.44 -56.76 -52.99
C LYS A 340 62.41 -57.44 -51.62
N GLU A 341 63.57 -57.92 -51.13
CA GLU A 341 63.73 -58.52 -49.79
C GLU A 341 63.87 -57.45 -48.71
#